data_AF-A0A815LJ49-F1
#
_entry.id   AF-A0A815LJ49-F1
#
_cell.length_a   1.000
_cell.length_b   1.000
_cell.length_c   1.000
_cell.angle_alpha   90.00
_cell.angle_beta   90.00
_cell.angle_gamma   90.00
#
_symmetry.space_group_name_H-M   'P 1'
#
loop_
_entity.id
_entity.type
_entity.pdbx_description
1 polymer ?
#
loop_
_entity_poly.entity_id
_entity_poly.type
_entity_poly.pdbx_seq_one_letter_code
_entity_poly.pdbx_strand_id
1 'polypeptide(L)'
;MGSNQSRSNYRIELHSQIFFSGLPNIFITINPCDLHHPLAMKFAGVDLNIDDLLLNQMPKSRERAAIVARHPVAIALFFNRLISTVLSTLVGYNINKYESHPDGGILSKIDAYYGTIEESGRGALHLHMLLWLADNKHPHELRASITNEIFRENLIRYLEDIIKEDLSCFKNENIALDLTTIEKQNHTLLSKCSPILCPNDVNFDRENRAAICILASQNQIHHHTSTYYKYHKGSNTDNMSCRLRYPKELHDTTTINTQTGEILMRCAHPMKNNFNEWFLLACSYTDALDKSRRLILRCFNTLASQQEISSVQVAPYLMGWSDHYTSHTFVNIYVIGIERYLEQSLSKVTINYTNNNSSVINNKSSDILESVNEIDEVEDDEHLVLFNKRIDYELRPNELSHICLYEFYSDYRKAKLTSSDKALFESDSTLTSLP
;
A
#
# COMPACT_ATOMS: atom_id res chain seq x y z
N MET A 1 -12.12 5.63 -11.92
CA MET A 1 -10.92 4.96 -11.37
C MET A 1 -9.65 5.64 -11.85
N GLY A 2 -8.62 5.71 -11.01
CA GLY A 2 -7.27 6.17 -11.41
C GLY A 2 -7.10 7.67 -11.67
N SER A 3 -8.15 8.49 -11.52
CA SER A 3 -8.05 9.94 -11.66
C SER A 3 -7.40 10.59 -10.43
N ASN A 4 -6.89 11.81 -10.59
CA ASN A 4 -6.37 12.56 -9.43
C ASN A 4 -7.46 12.79 -8.37
N GLN A 5 -8.71 12.96 -8.79
CA GLN A 5 -9.84 13.08 -7.88
C GLN A 5 -10.09 11.80 -7.09
N SER A 6 -10.14 10.62 -7.75
CA SER A 6 -10.39 9.36 -7.04
C SER A 6 -9.25 9.06 -6.06
N ARG A 7 -8.00 9.30 -6.46
CA ARG A 7 -6.84 9.19 -5.56
C ARG A 7 -6.92 10.15 -4.37
N SER A 8 -7.48 11.35 -4.57
CA SER A 8 -7.69 12.31 -3.48
C SER A 8 -8.76 11.81 -2.51
N ASN A 9 -9.86 11.24 -3.02
CA ASN A 9 -10.91 10.67 -2.17
C ASN A 9 -10.39 9.49 -1.35
N TYR A 10 -9.65 8.53 -1.95
CA TYR A 10 -9.09 7.41 -1.18
C TYR A 10 -8.12 7.89 -0.09
N ARG A 11 -7.34 8.95 -0.36
CA ARG A 11 -6.47 9.53 0.66
C ARG A 11 -7.26 10.08 1.84
N ILE A 12 -8.36 10.79 1.58
CA ILE A 12 -9.23 11.31 2.65
C ILE A 12 -9.76 10.17 3.49
N GLU A 13 -10.35 9.15 2.87
CA GLU A 13 -10.88 7.97 3.58
C GLU A 13 -9.79 7.25 4.39
N LEU A 14 -8.61 7.05 3.79
CA LEU A 14 -7.48 6.42 4.46
C LEU A 14 -6.99 7.26 5.65
N HIS A 15 -6.88 8.58 5.50
CA HIS A 15 -6.53 9.47 6.60
C HIS A 15 -7.57 9.44 7.72
N SER A 16 -8.86 9.38 7.38
CA SER A 16 -9.93 9.19 8.36
C SER A 16 -9.81 7.86 9.10
N GLN A 17 -9.51 6.77 8.39
CA GLN A 17 -9.28 5.46 9.03
C GLN A 17 -8.06 5.48 9.95
N ILE A 18 -6.96 6.13 9.53
CA ILE A 18 -5.75 6.27 10.37
C ILE A 18 -6.04 7.10 11.61
N PHE A 19 -6.82 8.17 11.47
CA PHE A 19 -7.24 8.99 12.60
C PHE A 19 -8.09 8.21 13.60
N PHE A 20 -8.99 7.35 13.11
CA PHE A 20 -9.91 6.58 13.95
C PHE A 20 -9.25 5.34 14.59
N SER A 21 -8.56 4.51 13.83
CA SER A 21 -7.99 3.22 14.28
C SER A 21 -6.47 3.28 14.56
N GLY A 22 -5.83 4.44 14.40
CA GLY A 22 -4.37 4.59 14.52
C GLY A 22 -3.63 4.10 13.27
N LEU A 23 -2.34 3.79 13.41
CA LEU A 23 -1.52 3.34 12.28
C LEU A 23 -1.84 1.88 11.91
N PRO A 24 -1.89 1.55 10.60
CA PRO A 24 -2.09 0.18 10.14
C PRO A 24 -0.89 -0.70 10.53
N ASN A 25 -1.17 -1.97 10.82
CA ASN A 25 -0.16 -2.94 11.24
C ASN A 25 0.50 -3.65 10.06
N ILE A 26 -0.30 -4.02 9.06
CA ILE A 26 0.17 -4.84 7.94
C ILE A 26 -0.20 -4.14 6.63
N PHE A 27 0.79 -3.99 5.77
CA PHE A 27 0.60 -3.66 4.36
C PHE A 27 0.82 -4.93 3.54
N ILE A 28 -0.18 -5.33 2.76
CA ILE A 28 -0.12 -6.50 1.91
C ILE A 28 -0.50 -6.13 0.48
N THR A 29 0.18 -6.77 -0.48
CA THR A 29 -0.22 -6.72 -1.89
C THR A 29 -0.65 -8.11 -2.32
N ILE A 30 -1.92 -8.25 -2.71
CA ILE A 30 -2.48 -9.49 -3.24
C ILE A 30 -2.53 -9.34 -4.76
N ASN A 31 -1.71 -10.12 -5.45
CA ASN A 31 -1.57 -10.06 -6.90
C ASN A 31 -1.86 -11.43 -7.53
N PRO A 32 -3.14 -11.78 -7.71
CA PRO A 32 -3.52 -13.03 -8.35
C PRO A 32 -3.04 -13.09 -9.79
N CYS A 33 -2.52 -14.24 -10.20
CA CYS A 33 -2.31 -14.48 -11.62
C CYS A 33 -3.64 -14.83 -12.30
N ASP A 34 -4.06 -14.10 -13.32
CA ASP A 34 -5.25 -14.41 -14.14
C ASP A 34 -4.93 -15.33 -15.32
N LEU A 35 -3.77 -15.15 -15.97
CA LEU A 35 -3.35 -15.90 -17.16
C LEU A 35 -3.13 -17.39 -16.94
N HIS A 36 -2.71 -17.78 -15.74
CA HIS A 36 -2.35 -19.15 -15.43
C HIS A 36 -3.36 -19.82 -14.49
N HIS A 37 -4.37 -19.09 -14.00
CA HIS A 37 -5.28 -19.63 -13.00
C HIS A 37 -6.45 -20.39 -13.64
N PRO A 38 -6.70 -21.66 -13.27
CA PRO A 38 -7.77 -22.46 -13.86
C PRO A 38 -9.15 -21.89 -13.61
N LEU A 39 -9.41 -21.37 -12.40
CA LEU A 39 -10.65 -20.64 -12.12
C LEU A 39 -10.83 -19.45 -13.08
N ALA A 40 -9.81 -18.63 -13.35
CA ALA A 40 -9.95 -17.54 -14.31
C ALA A 40 -10.35 -18.05 -15.71
N MET A 41 -9.77 -19.18 -16.15
CA MET A 41 -10.16 -19.83 -17.41
C MET A 41 -11.59 -20.37 -17.38
N LYS A 42 -12.01 -21.01 -16.27
CA LYS A 42 -13.37 -21.51 -16.10
C LYS A 42 -14.41 -20.39 -16.10
N PHE A 43 -14.12 -19.28 -15.41
CA PHE A 43 -14.95 -18.06 -15.46
C PHE A 43 -15.06 -17.52 -16.89
N ALA A 44 -13.99 -17.60 -17.67
CA ALA A 44 -13.98 -17.21 -19.09
C ALA A 44 -14.65 -18.24 -20.04
N GLY A 45 -15.25 -19.30 -19.50
CA GLY A 45 -16.01 -20.29 -20.26
C GLY A 45 -15.19 -21.46 -20.82
N VAL A 46 -13.93 -21.62 -20.41
CA VAL A 46 -13.14 -22.81 -20.77
C VAL A 46 -13.66 -24.01 -20.00
N ASP A 47 -13.93 -25.10 -20.72
CA ASP A 47 -14.42 -26.32 -20.09
C ASP A 47 -13.29 -27.07 -19.37
N LEU A 48 -13.08 -26.69 -18.11
CA LEU A 48 -12.12 -27.31 -17.20
C LEU A 48 -12.85 -28.02 -16.07
N ASN A 49 -12.41 -29.23 -15.72
CA ASN A 49 -12.77 -29.85 -14.46
C ASN A 49 -11.82 -29.34 -13.37
N ILE A 50 -12.32 -28.53 -12.43
CA ILE A 50 -11.50 -27.94 -11.38
C ILE A 50 -11.09 -28.97 -10.33
N ASP A 51 -11.94 -29.99 -10.10
CA ASP A 51 -11.71 -31.01 -9.08
C ASP A 51 -10.72 -32.10 -9.52
N ASP A 52 -10.56 -32.28 -10.84
CA ASP A 52 -9.62 -33.23 -11.46
C ASP A 52 -8.84 -32.55 -12.58
N LEU A 53 -8.15 -31.46 -12.23
CA LEU A 53 -7.44 -30.65 -13.20
C LEU A 53 -6.10 -31.29 -13.56
N LEU A 54 -6.04 -31.85 -14.77
CA LEU A 54 -4.79 -32.25 -15.39
C LEU A 54 -4.26 -31.09 -16.25
N LEU A 55 -2.97 -30.75 -16.15
CA LEU A 55 -2.40 -29.59 -16.87
C LEU A 55 -2.47 -29.70 -18.40
N ASN A 56 -2.66 -30.90 -18.95
CA ASN A 56 -2.94 -31.10 -20.37
C ASN A 56 -4.31 -30.57 -20.81
N GLN A 57 -5.21 -30.27 -19.87
CA GLN A 57 -6.51 -29.65 -20.13
C GLN A 57 -6.42 -28.12 -20.20
N MET A 58 -5.34 -27.50 -19.70
CA MET A 58 -5.17 -26.05 -19.76
C MET A 58 -4.79 -25.61 -21.18
N PRO A 59 -5.43 -24.54 -21.72
CA PRO A 59 -5.06 -23.99 -23.02
C PRO A 59 -3.60 -23.51 -23.03
N LYS A 60 -2.99 -23.40 -24.22
CA LYS A 60 -1.60 -22.91 -24.35
C LYS A 60 -1.52 -21.44 -23.92
N SER A 61 -0.35 -20.99 -23.46
CA SER A 61 -0.12 -19.61 -22.96
C SER A 61 -0.73 -18.51 -23.85
N ARG A 62 -0.49 -18.56 -25.17
CA ARG A 62 -1.05 -17.56 -26.10
C ARG A 62 -2.58 -17.56 -26.15
N GLU A 63 -3.16 -18.74 -26.08
CA GLU A 63 -4.62 -18.92 -26.11
C GLU A 63 -5.24 -18.40 -24.81
N ARG A 64 -4.62 -18.70 -23.65
CA ARG A 64 -5.04 -18.13 -22.36
C ARG A 64 -5.00 -16.61 -22.38
N ALA A 65 -3.93 -16.01 -22.87
CA ALA A 65 -3.83 -14.55 -23.01
C ALA A 65 -4.93 -13.96 -23.91
N ALA A 66 -5.26 -14.62 -25.02
CA ALA A 66 -6.34 -14.20 -25.89
C ALA A 66 -7.72 -14.34 -25.23
N ILE A 67 -7.94 -15.40 -24.45
CA ILE A 67 -9.17 -15.63 -23.68
C ILE A 67 -9.35 -14.54 -22.61
N VAL A 68 -8.34 -14.26 -21.79
CA VAL A 68 -8.36 -13.19 -20.78
C VAL A 68 -8.72 -11.85 -21.42
N ALA A 69 -8.06 -11.51 -22.53
CA ALA A 69 -8.31 -10.25 -23.24
C ALA A 69 -9.72 -10.15 -23.84
N ARG A 70 -10.31 -11.27 -24.28
CA ARG A 70 -11.67 -11.32 -24.87
C ARG A 70 -12.79 -11.36 -23.82
N HIS A 71 -12.49 -11.74 -22.58
CA HIS A 71 -13.49 -11.92 -21.52
C HIS A 71 -13.20 -11.07 -20.28
N PRO A 72 -13.04 -9.74 -20.39
CA PRO A 72 -12.64 -8.89 -19.26
C PRO A 72 -13.61 -8.93 -18.07
N VAL A 73 -14.92 -9.09 -18.33
CA VAL A 73 -15.94 -9.25 -17.28
C VAL A 73 -15.73 -10.53 -16.48
N ALA A 74 -15.41 -11.64 -17.14
CA ALA A 74 -15.13 -12.91 -16.48
C ALA A 74 -13.90 -12.82 -15.58
N ILE A 75 -12.86 -12.11 -16.02
CA ILE A 75 -11.63 -11.91 -15.25
C ILE A 75 -11.87 -11.00 -14.05
N ALA A 76 -12.67 -9.95 -14.21
CA ALA A 76 -13.11 -9.12 -13.10
C ALA A 76 -13.93 -9.91 -12.06
N LEU A 77 -14.85 -10.77 -12.51
CA LEU A 77 -15.62 -11.68 -11.66
C LEU A 77 -14.72 -12.66 -10.89
N PHE A 78 -13.76 -13.26 -11.57
CA PHE A 78 -12.75 -14.13 -10.94
C PHE A 78 -11.98 -13.38 -9.86
N PHE A 79 -11.44 -12.19 -10.17
CA PHE A 79 -10.70 -11.38 -9.21
C PHE A 79 -11.56 -11.02 -7.99
N ASN A 80 -12.77 -10.50 -8.20
CA ASN A 80 -13.69 -10.16 -7.12
C ASN A 80 -14.02 -11.37 -6.23
N ARG A 81 -14.29 -12.53 -6.84
CA ARG A 81 -14.57 -13.77 -6.11
C ARG A 81 -13.37 -14.24 -5.29
N LEU A 82 -12.17 -14.19 -5.87
CA LEU A 82 -10.94 -14.59 -5.19
C LEU A 82 -10.65 -13.67 -4.00
N ILE A 83 -10.68 -12.35 -4.19
CA ILE A 83 -10.45 -11.38 -3.12
C ILE A 83 -11.49 -11.52 -2.00
N SER A 84 -12.79 -11.64 -2.35
CA SER A 84 -13.85 -11.85 -1.36
C SER A 84 -13.63 -13.13 -0.55
N THR A 85 -13.18 -14.20 -1.22
CA THR A 85 -12.84 -15.47 -0.55
C THR A 85 -11.66 -15.26 0.39
N VAL A 86 -10.56 -14.66 -0.07
CA VAL A 86 -9.37 -14.35 0.74
C VAL A 86 -9.72 -13.50 1.96
N LEU A 87 -10.58 -12.49 1.83
CA LEU A 87 -11.03 -11.66 2.95
C LEU A 87 -11.83 -12.49 3.97
N SER A 88 -12.75 -13.34 3.51
CA SER A 88 -13.58 -14.14 4.40
C SER A 88 -12.86 -15.32 5.06
N THR A 89 -11.88 -15.94 4.38
CA THR A 89 -11.25 -17.19 4.83
C THR A 89 -9.86 -16.99 5.40
N LEU A 90 -8.96 -16.31 4.68
CA LEU A 90 -7.58 -16.11 5.13
C LEU A 90 -7.49 -14.95 6.11
N VAL A 91 -8.04 -13.80 5.74
CA VAL A 91 -8.08 -12.62 6.64
C VAL A 91 -9.08 -12.83 7.77
N GLY A 92 -10.11 -13.65 7.55
CA GLY A 92 -11.11 -13.98 8.57
C GLY A 92 -11.99 -12.79 8.92
N TYR A 93 -12.40 -12.00 7.93
CA TYR A 93 -13.31 -10.86 8.13
C TYR A 93 -14.64 -11.07 7.40
N ASN A 94 -15.74 -10.95 8.14
CA ASN A 94 -17.08 -11.06 7.58
C ASN A 94 -17.60 -9.68 7.15
N ILE A 95 -17.51 -9.42 5.84
CA ILE A 95 -18.01 -8.18 5.22
C ILE A 95 -19.48 -7.89 5.53
N ASN A 96 -20.34 -8.92 5.59
CA ASN A 96 -21.77 -8.71 5.77
C ASN A 96 -22.14 -8.33 7.21
N LYS A 97 -21.29 -8.72 8.17
CA LYS A 97 -21.49 -8.45 9.60
C LYS A 97 -20.57 -7.37 10.15
N TYR A 98 -19.61 -6.90 9.34
CA TYR A 98 -18.59 -5.93 9.75
C TYR A 98 -17.82 -6.37 11.00
N GLU A 99 -17.48 -7.67 11.08
CA GLU A 99 -16.77 -8.25 12.22
C GLU A 99 -15.72 -9.27 11.79
N SER A 100 -14.64 -9.38 12.57
CA SER A 100 -13.67 -10.47 12.41
C SER A 100 -14.25 -11.79 12.94
N HIS A 101 -13.78 -12.91 12.39
CA HIS A 101 -14.05 -14.23 12.93
C HIS A 101 -13.61 -14.31 14.41
N PRO A 102 -14.36 -14.99 15.29
CA PRO A 102 -14.02 -15.08 16.72
C PRO A 102 -12.63 -15.64 17.03
N ASP A 103 -12.08 -16.46 16.13
CA ASP A 103 -10.73 -17.03 16.23
C ASP A 103 -9.67 -16.24 15.45
N GLY A 104 -10.07 -15.18 14.73
CA GLY A 104 -9.21 -14.46 13.80
C GLY A 104 -8.96 -15.19 12.48
N GLY A 105 -8.23 -14.55 11.58
CA GLY A 105 -7.67 -15.18 10.38
C GLY A 105 -6.20 -15.58 10.56
N ILE A 106 -5.53 -15.91 9.47
CA ILE A 106 -4.10 -16.30 9.46
C ILE A 106 -3.17 -15.16 9.91
N LEU A 107 -3.66 -13.92 9.94
CA LEU A 107 -2.93 -12.74 10.37
C LEU A 107 -3.31 -12.25 11.77
N SER A 108 -4.20 -12.95 12.51
CA SER A 108 -4.91 -12.47 13.71
C SER A 108 -6.31 -11.88 13.42
N LYS A 109 -6.98 -11.43 14.47
CA LYS A 109 -8.26 -10.71 14.42
C LYS A 109 -8.06 -9.33 13.82
N ILE A 110 -8.98 -8.94 12.96
CA ILE A 110 -8.94 -7.70 12.20
C ILE A 110 -9.98 -6.73 12.73
N ASP A 111 -9.54 -5.55 13.15
CA ASP A 111 -10.40 -4.42 13.51
C ASP A 111 -10.90 -3.70 12.25
N ALA A 112 -9.97 -3.42 11.34
CA ALA A 112 -10.27 -2.71 10.11
C ALA A 112 -9.37 -3.12 8.94
N TYR A 113 -9.83 -2.86 7.72
CA TYR A 113 -9.00 -2.92 6.53
C TYR A 113 -9.41 -1.88 5.49
N TYR A 114 -8.45 -1.49 4.67
CA TYR A 114 -8.65 -0.60 3.54
C TYR A 114 -7.80 -1.08 2.36
N GLY A 115 -8.43 -1.45 1.25
CA GLY A 115 -7.75 -2.03 0.09
C GLY A 115 -8.13 -1.38 -1.22
N THR A 116 -7.16 -0.89 -1.99
CA THR A 116 -7.36 -0.24 -3.28
C THR A 116 -6.99 -1.17 -4.44
N ILE A 117 -7.87 -1.24 -5.44
CA ILE A 117 -7.63 -2.05 -6.64
C ILE A 117 -6.86 -1.23 -7.67
N GLU A 118 -5.77 -1.80 -8.18
CA GLU A 118 -4.99 -1.21 -9.26
C GLU A 118 -4.76 -2.22 -10.38
N GLU A 119 -4.63 -1.74 -11.62
CA GLU A 119 -4.10 -2.55 -12.71
C GLU A 119 -2.59 -2.68 -12.52
N SER A 120 -2.11 -3.92 -12.44
CA SER A 120 -0.70 -4.20 -12.62
C SER A 120 -0.39 -3.87 -14.07
N GLY A 121 0.69 -3.16 -14.39
CA GLY A 121 1.03 -2.71 -15.76
C GLY A 121 1.33 -3.84 -16.77
N ARG A 122 0.44 -4.81 -16.85
CA ARG A 122 0.36 -6.13 -17.49
C ARG A 122 -1.10 -6.50 -17.82
N GLY A 123 -2.08 -5.68 -17.47
CA GLY A 123 -3.51 -5.87 -17.70
C GLY A 123 -4.29 -6.48 -16.55
N ALA A 124 -3.60 -7.15 -15.61
CA ALA A 124 -4.21 -7.90 -14.51
C ALA A 124 -4.46 -7.01 -13.28
N LEU A 125 -5.55 -7.26 -12.55
CA LEU A 125 -5.85 -6.54 -11.31
C LEU A 125 -5.00 -7.05 -10.13
N HIS A 126 -4.61 -6.13 -9.26
CA HIS A 126 -4.01 -6.43 -7.96
C HIS A 126 -4.58 -5.51 -6.88
N LEU A 127 -4.48 -5.95 -5.63
CA LEU A 127 -5.01 -5.25 -4.48
C LEU A 127 -3.86 -4.83 -3.57
N HIS A 128 -3.75 -3.54 -3.30
CA HIS A 128 -2.93 -3.01 -2.21
C HIS A 128 -3.82 -2.81 -0.99
N MET A 129 -3.47 -3.40 0.15
CA MET A 129 -4.33 -3.41 1.33
C MET A 129 -3.56 -3.11 2.61
N LEU A 130 -4.18 -2.29 3.45
CA LEU A 130 -3.78 -1.99 4.80
C LEU A 130 -4.74 -2.68 5.77
N LEU A 131 -4.18 -3.27 6.84
CA LEU A 131 -4.91 -4.01 7.86
C LEU A 131 -4.58 -3.46 9.25
N TRP A 132 -5.62 -3.30 10.06
CA TRP A 132 -5.56 -2.97 11.49
C TRP A 132 -5.96 -4.21 12.28
N LEU A 133 -5.08 -4.66 13.17
CA LEU A 133 -5.33 -5.81 14.02
C LEU A 133 -6.14 -5.39 15.26
N ALA A 134 -6.99 -6.27 15.77
CA ALA A 134 -7.82 -5.98 16.95
C ALA A 134 -6.97 -5.68 18.20
N ASP A 135 -5.84 -6.36 18.36
CA ASP A 135 -4.92 -6.17 19.49
C ASP A 135 -3.83 -5.11 19.18
N ASN A 136 -4.12 -4.15 18.30
CA ASN A 136 -3.17 -3.11 17.91
C ASN A 136 -2.83 -2.20 19.11
N LYS A 137 -1.56 -2.18 19.48
CA LYS A 137 -1.02 -1.23 20.45
C LYS A 137 -0.59 0.04 19.75
N HIS A 138 -0.89 1.19 20.32
CA HIS A 138 -0.30 2.43 19.84
C HIS A 138 1.24 2.36 19.88
N PRO A 139 1.97 3.06 18.98
CA PRO A 139 3.42 2.95 18.90
C PRO A 139 4.16 3.15 20.24
N HIS A 140 3.66 4.04 21.10
CA HIS A 140 4.23 4.27 22.43
C HIS A 140 4.02 3.08 23.39
N GLU A 141 2.85 2.45 23.36
CA GLU A 141 2.52 1.26 24.15
C GLU A 141 3.29 0.04 23.65
N LEU A 142 3.43 -0.11 22.33
CA LEU A 142 4.22 -1.17 21.73
C LEU A 142 5.68 -1.04 22.16
N ARG A 143 6.24 0.18 22.11
CA ARG A 143 7.59 0.48 22.59
C ARG A 143 7.77 0.15 24.07
N ALA A 144 6.80 0.52 24.91
CA ALA A 144 6.82 0.15 26.33
C ALA A 144 6.76 -1.38 26.51
N SER A 145 5.93 -2.07 25.72
CA SER A 145 5.72 -3.53 25.81
C SER A 145 6.95 -4.33 25.39
N ILE A 146 7.77 -3.83 24.46
CA ILE A 146 9.02 -4.50 24.00
C ILE A 146 10.05 -4.67 25.13
N THR A 147 9.97 -3.85 26.19
CA THR A 147 10.84 -4.01 27.37
C THR A 147 10.57 -5.32 28.10
N ASN A 148 9.35 -5.85 28.01
CA ASN A 148 8.99 -7.15 28.55
C ASN A 148 9.49 -8.26 27.61
N GLU A 149 10.33 -9.15 28.14
CA GLU A 149 10.93 -10.26 27.41
C GLU A 149 9.90 -11.23 26.84
N ILE A 150 8.89 -11.61 27.62
CA ILE A 150 7.84 -12.55 27.20
C ILE A 150 7.06 -11.97 26.01
N PHE A 151 6.71 -10.68 26.10
CA PHE A 151 6.02 -9.99 25.01
C PHE A 151 6.90 -9.94 23.75
N ARG A 152 8.18 -9.58 23.90
CA ARG A 152 9.14 -9.49 22.80
C ARG A 152 9.30 -10.84 22.08
N GLU A 153 9.45 -11.93 22.82
CA GLU A 153 9.54 -13.27 22.23
C GLU A 153 8.26 -13.68 21.51
N ASN A 154 7.08 -13.40 22.10
CA ASN A 154 5.80 -13.70 21.46
C ASN A 154 5.61 -12.88 20.18
N LEU A 155 6.03 -11.60 20.17
CA LEU A 155 6.01 -10.75 19.00
C LEU A 155 6.94 -11.28 17.90
N ILE A 156 8.16 -11.71 18.25
CA ILE A 156 9.08 -12.34 17.29
C ILE A 156 8.46 -13.59 16.69
N ARG A 157 7.90 -14.50 17.51
CA ARG A 157 7.24 -15.72 17.03
C ARG A 157 6.09 -15.41 16.09
N TYR A 158 5.26 -14.42 16.44
CA TYR A 158 4.16 -13.97 15.59
C TYR A 158 4.67 -13.42 14.25
N LEU A 159 5.66 -12.53 14.25
CA LEU A 159 6.21 -11.93 13.02
C LEU A 159 6.87 -12.99 12.12
N GLU A 160 7.65 -13.91 12.69
CA GLU A 160 8.24 -15.02 11.93
C GLU A 160 7.19 -16.02 11.42
N ASP A 161 6.02 -16.10 12.06
CA ASP A 161 4.90 -16.90 11.57
C ASP A 161 4.28 -16.28 10.30
N ILE A 162 3.98 -14.98 10.34
CA ILE A 162 3.28 -14.30 9.24
C ILE A 162 4.20 -13.81 8.11
N ILE A 163 5.49 -13.58 8.38
CA ILE A 163 6.47 -13.04 7.44
C ILE A 163 7.63 -14.02 7.28
N LYS A 164 7.71 -14.65 6.10
CA LYS A 164 8.82 -15.54 5.71
C LYS A 164 9.78 -14.77 4.80
N GLU A 165 11.06 -14.81 5.12
CA GLU A 165 12.15 -14.22 4.31
C GLU A 165 13.06 -15.27 3.66
N ASP A 166 12.94 -16.54 4.05
CA ASP A 166 13.73 -17.63 3.50
C ASP A 166 12.99 -18.97 3.53
N LEU A 167 13.67 -20.01 3.04
CA LEU A 167 13.13 -21.35 2.90
C LEU A 167 13.64 -22.35 3.94
N SER A 168 14.41 -21.92 4.94
CA SER A 168 14.98 -22.84 5.93
C SER A 168 13.88 -23.62 6.65
N CYS A 169 12.79 -22.92 7.02
CA CYS A 169 11.61 -23.47 7.66
C CYS A 169 10.83 -24.47 6.79
N PHE A 170 11.11 -24.59 5.49
CA PHE A 170 10.46 -25.52 4.55
C PHE A 170 11.37 -26.67 4.09
N LYS A 171 12.66 -26.64 4.43
CA LYS A 171 13.60 -27.74 4.14
C LYS A 171 13.33 -28.88 5.12
N ASN A 172 12.93 -30.05 4.64
CA ASN A 172 12.93 -31.27 5.45
C ASN A 172 14.31 -31.93 5.38
N GLU A 173 14.74 -32.64 6.44
CA GLU A 173 15.96 -33.46 6.44
C GLU A 173 15.98 -34.49 5.29
N ASN A 174 14.80 -34.97 4.88
CA ASN A 174 14.62 -35.90 3.75
C ASN A 174 14.32 -35.22 2.40
N ILE A 175 14.22 -33.88 2.37
CA ILE A 175 14.12 -33.06 1.15
C ILE A 175 15.41 -32.24 1.07
N ALA A 176 16.55 -32.93 1.13
CA ALA A 176 17.78 -32.46 0.50
C ALA A 176 17.64 -32.59 -1.04
N LEU A 177 16.54 -32.08 -1.59
CA LEU A 177 16.40 -31.89 -3.02
C LEU A 177 17.18 -30.62 -3.32
N ASP A 178 18.41 -30.83 -3.75
CA ASP A 178 19.27 -29.82 -4.35
C ASP A 178 18.40 -28.93 -5.26
N LEU A 179 18.31 -27.63 -4.96
CA LEU A 179 17.45 -26.68 -5.68
C LEU A 179 17.73 -26.73 -7.19
N THR A 180 18.95 -27.10 -7.57
CA THR A 180 19.39 -27.33 -8.95
C THR A 180 18.74 -28.56 -9.62
N THR A 181 18.31 -29.55 -8.84
CA THR A 181 17.62 -30.76 -9.32
C THR A 181 16.13 -30.51 -9.50
N ILE A 182 15.50 -29.75 -8.59
CA ILE A 182 14.14 -29.22 -8.80
C ILE A 182 14.12 -28.34 -10.05
N GLU A 183 15.16 -27.52 -10.24
CA GLU A 183 15.30 -26.67 -11.42
C GLU A 183 15.47 -27.44 -12.75
N LYS A 184 15.99 -28.67 -12.71
CA LYS A 184 16.16 -29.54 -13.88
C LYS A 184 14.99 -30.50 -14.10
N GLN A 185 14.27 -30.87 -13.04
CA GLN A 185 13.00 -31.61 -13.12
C GLN A 185 11.79 -30.69 -13.43
N ASN A 186 12.04 -29.38 -13.57
CA ASN A 186 11.11 -28.27 -13.79
C ASN A 186 10.09 -28.40 -14.93
N HIS A 187 10.21 -29.38 -15.83
CA HIS A 187 9.26 -29.53 -16.95
C HIS A 187 8.21 -30.62 -16.72
N THR A 188 8.43 -31.57 -15.82
CA THR A 188 7.58 -32.77 -15.71
C THR A 188 6.83 -32.92 -14.39
N LEU A 189 7.30 -32.34 -13.28
CA LEU A 189 6.69 -32.56 -11.95
C LEU A 189 5.86 -31.39 -11.41
N LEU A 190 6.13 -30.15 -11.85
CA LEU A 190 5.38 -28.95 -11.44
C LEU A 190 4.80 -28.14 -12.59
N SER A 191 4.76 -28.75 -13.77
CA SER A 191 3.70 -28.51 -14.75
C SER A 191 2.36 -29.09 -14.26
N LYS A 192 2.13 -29.08 -12.94
CA LYS A 192 0.88 -29.32 -12.28
C LYS A 192 0.79 -28.13 -11.35
N CYS A 193 0.03 -27.14 -11.78
CA CYS A 193 -1.13 -26.76 -11.01
C CYS A 193 -0.96 -27.06 -9.52
N SER A 194 -0.74 -26.05 -8.65
CA SER A 194 -0.71 -26.32 -7.20
C SER A 194 -1.90 -27.24 -6.92
N PRO A 195 -1.67 -28.51 -6.51
CA PRO A 195 -2.79 -29.41 -6.36
C PRO A 195 -3.75 -28.69 -5.42
N ILE A 196 -5.05 -28.80 -5.68
CA ILE A 196 -6.00 -28.56 -4.61
C ILE A 196 -5.67 -29.65 -3.59
N LEU A 197 -4.68 -29.37 -2.75
CA LEU A 197 -4.19 -30.30 -1.76
C LEU A 197 -5.35 -30.45 -0.81
N CYS A 198 -5.96 -31.63 -0.82
CA CYS A 198 -7.07 -31.91 0.06
C CYS A 198 -6.55 -31.70 1.49
N PRO A 199 -7.13 -30.78 2.30
CA PRO A 199 -6.64 -30.54 3.66
C PRO A 199 -6.66 -31.79 4.56
N ASN A 200 -7.45 -32.79 4.16
CA ASN A 200 -7.57 -34.07 4.85
C ASN A 200 -6.60 -35.14 4.32
N ASP A 201 -5.74 -34.83 3.34
CA ASP A 201 -4.72 -35.75 2.84
C ASP A 201 -3.59 -35.91 3.88
N VAL A 202 -3.18 -37.14 4.13
CA VAL A 202 -2.08 -37.48 5.04
C VAL A 202 -0.75 -36.85 4.58
N ASN A 203 -0.59 -36.59 3.28
CA ASN A 203 0.60 -35.96 2.72
C ASN A 203 0.48 -34.44 2.58
N PHE A 204 -0.65 -33.82 2.99
CA PHE A 204 -0.91 -32.39 2.81
C PHE A 204 0.28 -31.54 3.24
N ASP A 205 0.76 -31.71 4.48
CA ASP A 205 1.85 -30.90 5.04
C ASP A 205 3.13 -31.00 4.20
N ARG A 206 3.49 -32.22 3.78
CA ARG A 206 4.69 -32.46 2.99
C ARG A 206 4.58 -31.79 1.61
N GLU A 207 3.47 -31.99 0.93
CA GLU A 207 3.25 -31.45 -0.43
C GLU A 207 3.09 -29.93 -0.42
N ASN A 208 2.40 -29.40 0.60
CA ASN A 208 2.22 -27.97 0.78
C ASN A 208 3.56 -27.25 0.98
N ARG A 209 4.42 -27.79 1.85
CA ARG A 209 5.78 -27.25 2.09
C ARG A 209 6.65 -27.29 0.83
N ALA A 210 6.56 -28.36 0.05
CA ALA A 210 7.25 -28.46 -1.23
C ALA A 210 6.75 -27.40 -2.21
N ALA A 211 5.42 -27.25 -2.36
CA ALA A 211 4.81 -26.24 -3.22
C ALA A 211 5.25 -24.82 -2.84
N ILE A 212 5.24 -24.48 -1.55
CA ILE A 212 5.71 -23.17 -1.05
C ILE A 212 7.18 -22.95 -1.43
N CYS A 213 8.07 -23.93 -1.21
CA CYS A 213 9.48 -23.85 -1.59
C CYS A 213 9.65 -23.47 -3.07
N ILE A 214 8.89 -24.12 -3.95
CA ILE A 214 8.97 -23.91 -5.39
C ILE A 214 8.41 -22.54 -5.77
N LEU A 215 7.22 -22.19 -5.30
CA LEU A 215 6.57 -20.91 -5.56
C LEU A 215 7.43 -19.73 -5.07
N ALA A 216 7.96 -19.82 -3.86
CA ALA A 216 8.80 -18.77 -3.29
C ALA A 216 10.18 -18.69 -3.96
N SER A 217 10.70 -19.78 -4.51
CA SER A 217 11.93 -19.76 -5.32
C SER A 217 11.69 -19.14 -6.70
N GLN A 218 10.51 -19.34 -7.28
CA GLN A 218 10.17 -18.82 -8.62
C GLN A 218 9.70 -17.36 -8.60
N ASN A 219 8.89 -16.98 -7.59
CA ASN A 219 8.12 -15.73 -7.60
C ASN A 219 8.59 -14.71 -6.55
N GLN A 220 9.32 -15.15 -5.51
CA GLN A 220 9.77 -14.27 -4.42
C GLN A 220 11.26 -13.95 -4.49
N ILE A 221 11.89 -14.09 -5.66
CA ILE A 221 13.25 -13.63 -5.90
C ILE A 221 13.23 -12.32 -6.67
N HIS A 222 13.84 -11.30 -6.08
CA HIS A 222 14.08 -10.02 -6.71
C HIS A 222 15.19 -10.15 -7.75
N HIS A 223 14.88 -9.73 -8.96
CA HIS A 223 15.83 -9.61 -10.05
C HIS A 223 15.84 -8.17 -10.53
N HIS A 224 17.01 -7.54 -10.57
CA HIS A 224 17.14 -6.19 -11.10
C HIS A 224 16.73 -6.11 -12.57
N THR A 225 15.97 -5.07 -12.89
CA THR A 225 15.46 -4.64 -14.19
C THR A 225 15.51 -3.11 -14.22
N SER A 226 15.38 -2.50 -15.40
CA SER A 226 15.48 -1.04 -15.57
C SER A 226 14.57 -0.23 -14.65
N THR A 227 13.41 -0.75 -14.23
CA THR A 227 12.46 -0.05 -13.36
C THR A 227 12.98 0.24 -11.96
N TYR A 228 13.94 -0.55 -11.43
CA TYR A 228 14.45 -0.32 -10.07
C TYR A 228 15.43 0.84 -9.98
N TYR A 229 15.86 1.35 -11.13
CA TYR A 229 16.74 2.49 -11.22
C TYR A 229 16.02 3.73 -11.76
N LYS A 230 14.69 3.69 -11.83
CA LYS A 230 13.84 4.75 -12.42
C LYS A 230 14.07 6.14 -11.82
N TYR A 231 14.55 6.23 -10.58
CA TYR A 231 14.83 7.50 -9.89
C TYR A 231 16.32 7.75 -9.67
N HIS A 232 17.20 6.94 -10.28
CA HIS A 232 18.64 7.18 -10.23
C HIS A 232 18.96 8.46 -11.00
N LYS A 233 19.38 9.50 -10.29
CA LYS A 233 19.81 10.78 -10.85
C LYS A 233 21.33 10.81 -10.91
N GLY A 234 21.93 9.98 -11.77
CA GLY A 234 23.38 9.94 -11.96
C GLY A 234 23.76 9.25 -13.26
N SER A 235 24.75 9.78 -13.97
CA SER A 235 25.33 9.17 -15.19
C SER A 235 26.20 7.97 -14.88
N ASN A 236 26.63 7.80 -13.62
CA ASN A 236 27.53 6.75 -13.22
C ASN A 236 26.74 5.48 -12.82
N THR A 237 26.97 4.39 -13.55
CA THR A 237 26.30 3.10 -13.37
C THR A 237 26.88 2.28 -12.21
N ASP A 238 28.09 2.62 -11.77
CA ASP A 238 28.86 1.81 -10.82
C ASP A 238 28.33 1.89 -9.37
N ASN A 239 27.50 2.90 -9.06
CA ASN A 239 26.87 3.11 -7.74
C ASN A 239 25.33 3.10 -7.78
N MET A 240 24.74 2.33 -8.70
CA MET A 240 23.28 2.24 -8.81
C MET A 240 22.69 1.43 -7.65
N SER A 241 22.17 2.12 -6.63
CA SER A 241 21.43 1.48 -5.55
C SER A 241 20.04 1.07 -6.03
N CYS A 242 19.60 -0.12 -5.63
CA CYS A 242 18.26 -0.58 -5.96
C CYS A 242 17.23 0.26 -5.20
N ARG A 243 16.22 0.81 -5.91
CA ARG A 243 15.09 1.51 -5.28
C ARG A 243 14.43 0.70 -4.16
N LEU A 244 14.40 -0.63 -4.30
CA LEU A 244 13.82 -1.55 -3.30
C LEU A 244 14.82 -1.98 -2.22
N ARG A 245 16.00 -1.33 -2.15
CA ARG A 245 17.05 -1.56 -1.14
C ARG A 245 17.62 -2.99 -1.13
N TYR A 246 17.73 -3.59 -2.31
CA TYR A 246 18.46 -4.84 -2.51
C TYR A 246 19.94 -4.60 -2.86
N PRO A 247 20.87 -5.47 -2.45
CA PRO A 247 20.67 -6.65 -1.59
C PRO A 247 20.34 -6.27 -0.15
N LYS A 248 19.49 -7.07 0.51
CA LYS A 248 19.22 -6.97 1.95
C LYS A 248 20.45 -7.42 2.75
N GLU A 249 20.62 -6.84 3.92
CA GLU A 249 21.56 -7.33 4.93
C GLU A 249 21.09 -8.70 5.47
N LEU A 250 22.05 -9.58 5.74
CA LEU A 250 21.76 -10.93 6.23
C LEU A 250 21.74 -10.94 7.75
N HIS A 251 20.73 -11.59 8.31
CA HIS A 251 20.54 -11.72 9.75
C HIS A 251 20.10 -13.16 10.07
N ASP A 252 20.85 -13.84 10.92
CA ASP A 252 20.59 -15.26 11.25
C ASP A 252 19.38 -15.46 12.16
N THR A 253 19.00 -14.44 12.93
CA THR A 253 17.88 -14.49 13.88
C THR A 253 17.10 -13.18 13.86
N THR A 254 15.80 -13.27 14.14
CA THR A 254 14.96 -12.08 14.31
C THR A 254 15.25 -11.45 15.66
N THR A 255 15.55 -10.16 15.68
CA THR A 255 15.85 -9.41 16.91
C THR A 255 15.07 -8.13 16.98
N ILE A 256 14.80 -7.67 18.20
CA ILE A 256 14.15 -6.38 18.47
C ILE A 256 15.06 -5.59 19.38
N ASN A 257 15.53 -4.44 18.90
CA ASN A 257 16.35 -3.53 19.69
C ASN A 257 15.47 -2.84 20.75
N THR A 258 15.73 -3.07 22.03
CA THR A 258 14.93 -2.55 23.14
C THR A 258 15.09 -1.04 23.35
N GLN A 259 16.17 -0.44 22.87
CA GLN A 259 16.43 1.00 22.97
C GLN A 259 15.82 1.77 21.81
N THR A 260 15.93 1.27 20.58
CA THR A 260 15.40 1.97 19.40
C THR A 260 13.99 1.53 19.03
N GLY A 261 13.59 0.30 19.38
CA GLY A 261 12.35 -0.35 18.93
C GLY A 261 12.44 -0.95 17.53
N GLU A 262 13.64 -0.94 16.91
CA GLU A 262 13.86 -1.48 15.58
C GLU A 262 13.74 -3.01 15.58
N ILE A 263 13.02 -3.52 14.57
CA ILE A 263 12.82 -4.96 14.37
C ILE A 263 13.66 -5.37 13.16
N LEU A 264 14.65 -6.23 13.39
CA LEU A 264 15.46 -6.84 12.35
C LEU A 264 14.97 -8.27 12.17
N MET A 265 14.23 -8.51 11.09
CA MET A 265 13.77 -9.84 10.73
C MET A 265 14.94 -10.71 10.27
N ARG A 266 14.89 -12.00 10.64
CA ARG A 266 15.79 -13.01 10.10
C ARG A 266 15.74 -12.99 8.57
N CYS A 267 16.92 -12.88 7.95
CA CYS A 267 17.07 -12.83 6.50
C CYS A 267 18.22 -13.75 6.07
N ALA A 268 17.92 -14.93 5.52
CA ALA A 268 18.93 -15.86 5.03
C ALA A 268 19.20 -15.74 3.50
N HIS A 269 18.52 -14.83 2.80
CA HIS A 269 18.75 -14.64 1.36
C HIS A 269 18.61 -13.16 0.95
N PRO A 270 19.69 -12.55 0.42
CA PRO A 270 19.75 -11.10 0.27
C PRO A 270 18.80 -10.56 -0.79
N MET A 271 18.38 -11.40 -1.74
CA MET A 271 17.51 -11.03 -2.88
C MET A 271 16.10 -11.57 -2.77
N LYS A 272 15.68 -12.10 -1.61
CA LYS A 272 14.35 -12.68 -1.45
C LYS A 272 13.36 -11.61 -0.93
N ASN A 273 12.19 -11.55 -1.55
CA ASN A 273 11.06 -10.78 -1.03
C ASN A 273 10.50 -11.50 0.21
N ASN A 274 9.95 -10.74 1.14
CA ASN A 274 9.15 -11.35 2.18
C ASN A 274 7.81 -11.85 1.61
N PHE A 275 7.26 -12.90 2.20
CA PHE A 275 5.98 -13.46 1.79
C PHE A 275 5.29 -14.14 2.97
N ASN A 276 3.98 -14.32 2.85
CA ASN A 276 3.23 -15.22 3.71
C ASN A 276 2.88 -16.47 2.91
N GLU A 277 3.01 -17.64 3.53
CA GLU A 277 2.87 -18.94 2.85
C GLU A 277 1.46 -19.17 2.27
N TRP A 278 0.43 -18.80 3.00
CA TRP A 278 -0.97 -19.02 2.61
C TRP A 278 -1.41 -18.04 1.53
N PHE A 279 -1.01 -16.76 1.64
CA PHE A 279 -1.26 -15.80 0.57
C PHE A 279 -0.50 -16.16 -0.71
N LEU A 280 0.73 -16.68 -0.58
CA LEU A 280 1.51 -17.13 -1.74
C LEU A 280 0.79 -18.28 -2.46
N LEU A 281 0.28 -19.26 -1.72
CA LEU A 281 -0.48 -20.38 -2.29
C LEU A 281 -1.78 -19.91 -2.94
N ALA A 282 -2.54 -19.05 -2.27
CA ALA A 282 -3.82 -18.55 -2.78
C ALA A 282 -3.68 -17.72 -4.07
N CYS A 283 -2.53 -17.05 -4.26
CA CYS A 283 -2.32 -16.17 -5.41
C CYS A 283 -1.54 -16.82 -6.57
N SER A 284 -0.94 -17.98 -6.36
CA SER A 284 0.05 -18.52 -7.29
C SER A 284 -0.44 -19.71 -8.10
N TYR A 285 -0.30 -19.58 -9.41
CA TYR A 285 -0.32 -20.71 -10.34
C TYR A 285 0.77 -20.47 -11.38
N THR A 286 1.70 -21.40 -11.53
CA THR A 286 2.85 -21.20 -12.42
C THR A 286 2.77 -22.09 -13.64
N ASP A 287 3.00 -21.47 -14.80
CA ASP A 287 3.52 -22.13 -15.99
C ASP A 287 4.91 -21.55 -16.21
N ALA A 288 5.96 -22.37 -16.10
CA ALA A 288 7.35 -21.93 -16.03
C ALA A 288 7.91 -21.35 -17.34
N LEU A 289 7.09 -21.20 -18.39
CA LEU A 289 7.54 -20.95 -19.77
C LEU A 289 7.54 -19.49 -20.27
N ASP A 290 7.19 -18.48 -19.47
CA ASP A 290 7.06 -17.09 -19.99
C ASP A 290 8.06 -16.07 -19.42
N LYS A 291 9.35 -16.28 -19.73
CA LYS A 291 10.40 -15.23 -19.59
C LYS A 291 10.64 -14.40 -20.87
N SER A 292 10.29 -14.90 -22.06
CA SER A 292 10.55 -14.23 -23.34
C SER A 292 9.48 -13.20 -23.75
N ARG A 293 8.27 -13.27 -23.19
CA ARG A 293 7.12 -12.43 -23.60
C ARG A 293 6.97 -11.12 -22.83
N ARG A 294 7.75 -10.92 -21.75
CA ARG A 294 7.73 -9.71 -20.94
C ARG A 294 8.13 -8.46 -21.73
N LEU A 295 8.96 -8.60 -22.76
CA LEU A 295 9.39 -7.48 -23.59
C LEU A 295 8.25 -6.95 -24.49
N ILE A 296 7.54 -7.84 -25.19
CA ILE A 296 6.42 -7.45 -26.07
C ILE A 296 5.26 -6.89 -25.24
N LEU A 297 4.95 -7.52 -24.10
CA LEU A 297 3.93 -7.01 -23.19
C LEU A 297 4.32 -5.63 -22.64
N ARG A 298 5.59 -5.41 -22.28
CA ARG A 298 6.10 -4.09 -21.87
C ARG A 298 6.01 -3.06 -22.99
N CYS A 299 6.31 -3.43 -24.24
CA CYS A 299 6.15 -2.54 -25.38
C CYS A 299 4.68 -2.16 -25.57
N PHE A 300 3.76 -3.13 -25.56
CA PHE A 300 2.32 -2.87 -25.64
C PHE A 300 1.82 -2.02 -24.47
N ASN A 301 2.21 -2.32 -23.24
CA ASN A 301 1.78 -1.56 -22.06
C ASN A 301 2.42 -0.17 -21.99
N THR A 302 3.61 0.01 -22.55
CA THR A 302 4.20 1.35 -22.70
C THR A 302 3.41 2.16 -23.72
N LEU A 303 2.98 1.53 -24.83
CA LEU A 303 2.10 2.16 -25.83
C LEU A 303 0.71 2.47 -25.24
N ALA A 304 0.13 1.56 -24.44
CA ALA A 304 -1.17 1.72 -23.78
C ALA A 304 -1.14 2.62 -22.54
N SER A 305 0.03 2.82 -21.90
CA SER A 305 0.19 3.70 -20.73
C SER A 305 -0.05 5.18 -21.05
N GLN A 306 -0.22 5.51 -22.33
CA GLN A 306 -0.83 6.76 -22.79
C GLN A 306 -2.36 6.66 -22.57
N GLN A 307 -2.79 6.91 -21.33
CA GLN A 307 -4.17 7.18 -20.89
C GLN A 307 -5.26 6.08 -20.99
N GLU A 308 -4.99 4.85 -21.43
CA GLU A 308 -6.04 3.83 -21.52
C GLU A 308 -6.14 2.97 -20.24
N ILE A 309 -7.31 3.00 -19.59
CA ILE A 309 -7.66 2.12 -18.47
C ILE A 309 -7.90 0.70 -19.01
N SER A 310 -7.31 -0.33 -18.40
CA SER A 310 -7.53 -1.74 -18.81
C SER A 310 -9.02 -2.10 -18.81
N SER A 311 -9.46 -2.86 -19.81
CA SER A 311 -10.84 -3.35 -19.90
C SER A 311 -11.28 -4.15 -18.68
N VAL A 312 -10.34 -4.86 -18.04
CA VAL A 312 -10.57 -5.61 -16.79
C VAL A 312 -10.81 -4.67 -15.60
N GLN A 313 -10.24 -3.47 -15.62
CA GLN A 313 -10.47 -2.44 -14.59
C GLN A 313 -11.76 -1.65 -14.84
N VAL A 314 -12.17 -1.49 -16.11
CA VAL A 314 -13.45 -0.87 -16.47
C VAL A 314 -14.64 -1.79 -16.14
N ALA A 315 -14.48 -3.11 -16.31
CA ALA A 315 -15.55 -4.07 -16.09
C ALA A 315 -16.20 -4.00 -14.68
N PRO A 316 -15.47 -4.00 -13.55
CA PRO A 316 -16.03 -3.82 -12.22
C PRO A 316 -16.92 -2.58 -12.10
N TYR A 317 -16.48 -1.46 -12.67
CA TYR A 317 -17.22 -0.20 -12.63
C TYR A 317 -18.56 -0.31 -13.39
N LEU A 318 -18.55 -0.93 -14.58
CA LEU A 318 -19.78 -1.19 -15.34
C LEU A 318 -20.73 -2.17 -14.64
N MET A 319 -20.18 -3.07 -13.83
CA MET A 319 -20.95 -4.00 -12.98
C MET A 319 -21.46 -3.35 -11.69
N GLY A 320 -21.13 -2.07 -11.45
CA GLY A 320 -21.52 -1.35 -10.23
C GLY A 320 -20.72 -1.73 -8.98
N TRP A 321 -19.54 -2.34 -9.15
CA TRP A 321 -18.66 -2.65 -8.02
C TRP A 321 -17.75 -1.48 -7.67
N SER A 322 -17.36 -1.43 -6.39
CA SER A 322 -16.38 -0.48 -5.88
C SER A 322 -14.99 -0.75 -6.47
N ASP A 323 -14.18 0.29 -6.53
CA ASP A 323 -12.77 0.25 -6.91
C ASP A 323 -11.81 0.03 -5.71
N HIS A 324 -12.39 -0.13 -4.53
CA HIS A 324 -11.68 -0.40 -3.29
C HIS A 324 -12.60 -1.19 -2.32
N TYR A 325 -11.98 -1.93 -1.41
CA TYR A 325 -12.62 -2.70 -0.34
C TYR A 325 -12.37 -2.01 0.99
N THR A 326 -13.41 -1.80 1.79
CA THR A 326 -13.31 -1.20 3.12
C THR A 326 -14.09 -2.01 4.14
N SER A 327 -13.67 -1.97 5.40
CA SER A 327 -14.47 -2.46 6.52
C SER A 327 -15.43 -1.39 7.07
N HIS A 328 -15.16 -0.11 6.82
CA HIS A 328 -15.96 1.01 7.32
C HIS A 328 -16.64 1.78 6.18
N THR A 329 -17.66 2.55 6.54
CA THR A 329 -18.32 3.50 5.63
C THR A 329 -17.76 4.89 5.89
N PHE A 330 -17.47 5.62 4.82
CA PHE A 330 -16.90 6.97 4.88
C PHE A 330 -17.91 7.98 4.35
N VAL A 331 -18.04 9.10 5.05
CA VAL A 331 -18.92 10.21 4.64
C VAL A 331 -18.09 11.48 4.59
N ASN A 332 -18.08 12.12 3.42
CA ASN A 332 -17.44 13.42 3.26
C ASN A 332 -18.31 14.50 3.91
N ILE A 333 -17.74 15.20 4.89
CA ILE A 333 -18.37 16.38 5.50
C ILE A 333 -17.76 17.61 4.83
N TYR A 334 -18.57 18.34 4.07
CA TYR A 334 -18.16 19.58 3.42
C TYR A 334 -18.26 20.76 4.39
N VAL A 335 -17.28 20.86 5.30
CA VAL A 335 -17.25 21.88 6.36
C VAL A 335 -17.38 23.30 5.81
N ILE A 336 -16.70 23.61 4.69
CA ILE A 336 -16.81 24.91 4.01
C ILE A 336 -18.26 25.24 3.60
N GLY A 337 -19.03 24.24 3.18
CA GLY A 337 -20.44 24.43 2.83
C GLY A 337 -21.31 24.72 4.06
N ILE A 338 -20.99 24.05 5.18
CA ILE A 338 -21.66 24.28 6.48
C ILE A 338 -21.31 25.68 7.00
N GLU A 339 -20.03 26.06 6.98
CA GLU A 339 -19.56 27.39 7.39
C GLU A 339 -20.24 28.49 6.58
N ARG A 340 -20.25 28.39 5.25
CA ARG A 340 -20.96 29.34 4.37
C ARG A 340 -22.45 29.43 4.68
N TYR A 341 -23.09 28.30 4.97
CA TYR A 341 -24.49 28.29 5.37
C TYR A 341 -24.71 28.99 6.73
N LEU A 342 -23.82 28.75 7.69
CA LEU A 342 -23.85 29.40 9.00
C LEU A 342 -23.60 30.91 8.89
N GLU A 343 -22.63 31.35 8.09
CA GLU A 343 -22.35 32.76 7.80
C GLU A 343 -23.55 33.47 7.19
N GLN A 344 -24.20 32.85 6.20
CA GLN A 344 -25.42 33.40 5.59
C GLN A 344 -26.58 33.47 6.59
N SER A 345 -26.71 32.47 7.45
CA SER A 345 -27.74 32.41 8.48
C SER A 345 -27.51 33.49 9.55
N LEU A 346 -26.26 33.67 10.00
CA LEU A 346 -25.86 34.74 10.90
C LEU A 346 -26.15 36.12 10.29
N SER A 347 -25.76 36.32 9.03
CA SER A 347 -25.98 37.58 8.32
C SER A 347 -27.46 37.96 8.26
N LYS A 348 -28.36 36.99 8.01
CA LYS A 348 -29.82 37.22 8.04
C LYS A 348 -30.34 37.61 9.42
N VAL A 349 -29.82 36.98 10.48
CA VAL A 349 -30.19 37.33 11.86
C VAL A 349 -29.67 38.71 12.23
N THR A 350 -28.43 39.04 11.86
CA THR A 350 -27.83 40.36 12.07
C THR A 350 -28.61 41.45 11.36
N ILE A 351 -29.00 41.25 10.09
CA ILE A 351 -29.83 42.19 9.33
C ILE A 351 -31.21 42.39 9.97
N ASN A 352 -31.86 41.31 10.45
CA ASN A 352 -33.14 41.43 11.14
C ASN A 352 -33.02 42.16 12.49
N TYR A 353 -31.91 41.96 13.21
CA TYR A 353 -31.62 42.65 14.46
C TYR A 353 -31.29 44.13 14.23
N THR A 354 -30.48 44.47 13.22
CA THR A 354 -30.22 45.87 12.86
C THR A 354 -31.46 46.54 12.31
N ASN A 355 -32.28 45.91 11.48
CA ASN A 355 -33.54 46.50 11.00
C ASN A 355 -34.57 46.72 12.12
N ASN A 356 -34.58 45.88 13.17
CA ASN A 356 -35.44 46.08 14.35
C ASN A 356 -34.88 47.11 15.35
N ASN A 357 -33.57 47.41 15.31
CA ASN A 357 -32.90 48.36 16.23
C ASN A 357 -32.34 49.62 15.56
N SER A 358 -32.52 49.80 14.25
CA SER A 358 -32.06 51.00 13.53
C SER A 358 -33.10 52.12 13.61
N SER A 359 -33.15 52.75 14.78
CA SER A 359 -33.34 54.19 14.88
C SER A 359 -32.05 54.92 15.27
N VAL A 360 -30.88 54.27 15.33
CA VAL A 360 -29.60 54.99 15.47
C VAL A 360 -28.46 54.18 14.84
N ILE A 361 -27.56 54.92 14.16
CA ILE A 361 -26.20 54.58 13.71
C ILE A 361 -26.09 54.09 12.25
N ASN A 362 -26.00 55.09 11.37
CA ASN A 362 -25.18 55.04 10.16
C ASN A 362 -23.72 54.76 10.55
N ASN A 363 -23.06 53.79 9.90
CA ASN A 363 -21.83 54.03 9.14
C ASN A 363 -21.29 52.74 8.50
N LYS A 364 -20.86 52.91 7.25
CA LYS A 364 -19.77 52.24 6.52
C LYS A 364 -19.30 50.87 7.04
N SER A 365 -19.47 49.85 6.21
CA SER A 365 -18.35 49.23 5.49
C SER A 365 -18.86 48.08 4.63
N SER A 366 -18.79 48.27 3.32
CA SER A 366 -18.54 47.17 2.40
C SER A 366 -17.10 46.74 2.60
N ASP A 367 -16.85 45.50 2.98
CA ASP A 367 -15.83 44.63 2.39
C ASP A 367 -15.63 43.36 3.24
N ILE A 368 -15.07 42.36 2.56
CA ILE A 368 -14.46 41.12 3.05
C ILE A 368 -15.38 39.90 3.04
N LEU A 369 -15.30 39.18 1.92
CA LEU A 369 -15.59 37.76 1.78
C LEU A 369 -14.40 37.13 1.04
N GLU A 370 -13.51 36.44 1.76
CA GLU A 370 -12.55 35.45 1.20
C GLU A 370 -12.09 34.53 2.35
N SER A 371 -12.71 33.36 2.48
CA SER A 371 -12.12 32.04 2.20
C SER A 371 -10.82 31.71 2.95
N VAL A 372 -10.99 31.02 4.08
CA VAL A 372 -9.94 30.39 4.88
C VAL A 372 -9.47 29.10 4.18
N ASN A 373 -8.31 29.16 3.53
CA ASN A 373 -7.30 28.10 3.63
C ASN A 373 -6.26 28.65 4.61
N GLU A 374 -5.66 27.81 5.47
CA GLU A 374 -4.61 28.23 6.39
C GLU A 374 -3.52 29.07 5.69
N ILE A 375 -3.64 30.38 5.86
CA ILE A 375 -2.70 31.41 5.43
C ILE A 375 -2.38 32.12 6.73
N ASP A 376 -1.18 31.90 7.27
CA ASP A 376 -0.68 32.77 8.33
C ASP A 376 -0.26 34.08 7.65
N GLU A 377 -1.12 35.08 7.80
CA GLU A 377 -0.97 36.41 7.28
C GLU A 377 0.14 37.14 8.05
N VAL A 378 1.08 37.73 7.31
CA VAL A 378 1.84 38.88 7.82
C VAL A 378 1.29 40.05 7.04
N GLU A 379 0.58 40.96 7.72
CA GLU A 379 0.13 42.23 7.15
C GLU A 379 1.35 42.98 6.60
N ASP A 380 1.46 43.01 5.28
CA ASP A 380 2.25 44.00 4.55
C ASP A 380 1.25 44.78 3.72
N ASP A 381 1.20 46.10 3.93
CA ASP A 381 0.07 46.97 3.57
C ASP A 381 -0.35 46.98 2.08
N GLU A 382 0.32 46.27 1.16
CA GLU A 382 -0.12 46.20 -0.25
C GLU A 382 0.08 44.85 -0.98
N HIS A 383 0.64 43.78 -0.39
CA HIS A 383 0.89 42.53 -1.12
C HIS A 383 0.76 41.23 -0.28
N LEU A 384 -0.12 40.32 -0.72
CA LEU A 384 -0.21 38.95 -0.20
C LEU A 384 0.91 38.07 -0.78
N VAL A 385 1.66 37.39 0.08
CA VAL A 385 2.72 36.44 -0.32
C VAL A 385 2.39 35.04 0.21
N LEU A 386 2.33 34.06 -0.68
CA LEU A 386 2.15 32.64 -0.33
C LEU A 386 3.47 32.05 0.20
N PHE A 387 3.44 31.45 1.38
CA PHE A 387 4.59 30.76 1.97
C PHE A 387 4.34 29.27 2.16
N ASN A 388 5.39 28.47 1.93
CA ASN A 388 5.38 27.03 2.16
C ASN A 388 6.22 26.69 3.39
N LYS A 389 5.55 26.43 4.51
CA LYS A 389 6.18 26.13 5.81
C LYS A 389 7.17 24.97 5.74
N ARG A 390 6.95 23.99 4.84
CA ARG A 390 7.86 22.86 4.66
C ARG A 390 9.21 23.31 4.08
N ILE A 391 9.19 24.23 3.11
CA ILE A 391 10.41 24.79 2.52
C ILE A 391 11.22 25.53 3.59
N ASP A 392 10.54 26.22 4.50
CA ASP A 392 11.22 26.92 5.60
C ASP A 392 11.94 25.98 6.57
N TYR A 393 11.35 24.81 6.83
CA TYR A 393 12.02 23.78 7.61
C TYR A 393 13.18 23.14 6.84
N GLU A 394 13.04 22.90 5.54
CA GLU A 394 14.10 22.36 4.69
C GLU A 394 15.29 23.34 4.56
N LEU A 395 15.02 24.65 4.52
CA LEU A 395 16.01 25.73 4.40
C LEU A 395 16.39 26.36 5.74
N ARG A 396 16.05 25.73 6.86
CA ARG A 396 16.36 26.27 8.18
C ARG A 396 17.88 26.39 8.39
N PRO A 397 18.35 27.40 9.14
CA PRO A 397 19.76 27.55 9.47
C PRO A 397 20.34 26.29 10.15
N ASN A 398 21.64 26.05 9.96
CA ASN A 398 22.32 24.87 10.52
C ASN A 398 22.26 24.83 12.05
N GLU A 399 22.15 25.99 12.69
CA GLU A 399 21.97 26.16 14.13
C GLU A 399 20.67 25.51 14.61
N LEU A 400 19.64 25.46 13.75
CA LEU A 400 18.34 24.83 14.03
C LEU A 400 18.22 23.42 13.44
N SER A 401 19.33 22.83 12.95
CA SER A 401 19.33 21.48 12.34
C SER A 401 18.88 20.40 13.32
N HIS A 402 19.19 20.56 14.60
CA HIS A 402 18.87 19.64 15.69
C HIS A 402 17.39 19.66 16.12
N ILE A 403 16.62 20.66 15.67
CA ILE A 403 15.22 20.86 16.05
C ILE A 403 14.31 20.08 15.09
N CYS A 404 13.36 19.33 15.65
CA CYS A 404 12.40 18.58 14.84
C CYS A 404 11.32 19.51 14.26
N LEU A 405 10.61 19.03 13.23
CA LEU A 405 9.59 19.82 12.53
C LEU A 405 8.54 20.44 13.48
N TYR A 406 8.12 19.68 14.48
CA TYR A 406 7.07 20.09 15.41
C TYR A 406 7.54 21.19 16.38
N GLU A 407 8.75 21.07 16.93
CA GLU A 407 9.35 22.10 17.78
C GLU A 407 9.66 23.37 16.98
N PHE A 408 10.14 23.22 15.74
CA PHE A 408 10.41 24.36 14.87
C PHE A 408 9.14 25.21 14.62
N TYR A 409 7.97 24.59 14.48
CA TYR A 409 6.71 25.32 14.30
C TYR A 409 6.06 25.82 15.59
N SER A 410 6.33 25.16 16.72
CA SER A 410 5.82 25.60 18.04
C SER A 410 6.57 26.83 18.53
N ASP A 411 7.90 26.83 18.39
CA ASP A 411 8.76 27.73 19.17
C ASP A 411 9.30 28.89 18.33
N TYR A 412 9.19 28.82 17.00
CA TYR A 412 9.71 29.82 16.08
C TYR A 412 8.62 30.37 15.16
N ARG A 413 8.61 31.70 15.02
CA ARG A 413 7.75 32.43 14.09
C ARG A 413 8.57 33.33 13.19
N LYS A 414 8.14 33.48 11.94
CA LYS A 414 8.74 34.48 11.03
C LYS A 414 8.28 35.88 11.46
N ALA A 415 9.23 36.81 11.47
CA ALA A 415 8.95 38.23 11.67
C ALA A 415 9.57 39.02 10.51
N LYS A 416 8.94 40.12 10.13
CA LYS A 416 9.48 41.05 9.14
C LYS A 416 10.69 41.74 9.73
N LEU A 417 11.83 41.69 9.02
CA LEU A 417 13.01 42.46 9.40
C LEU A 417 12.69 43.95 9.30
N THR A 418 12.81 44.67 10.41
CA THR A 418 12.67 46.12 10.42
C THR A 418 13.87 46.77 9.71
N SER A 419 13.74 48.03 9.31
CA SER A 419 14.83 48.79 8.70
C SER A 419 16.08 48.85 9.61
N SER A 420 15.87 48.83 10.93
CA SER A 420 16.89 48.71 11.97
C SER A 420 17.55 47.33 12.00
N ASP A 421 16.80 46.25 11.79
CA ASP A 421 17.35 44.89 11.76
C ASP A 421 18.20 44.67 10.50
N LYS A 422 17.75 45.20 9.35
CA LYS A 422 18.53 45.14 8.10
C LYS A 422 19.89 45.82 8.22
N ALA A 423 19.97 46.94 8.93
CA ALA A 423 21.24 47.63 9.20
C ALA A 423 22.18 46.82 10.10
N LEU A 424 21.65 46.00 11.02
CA LEU A 424 22.44 45.05 11.82
C LEU A 424 22.99 43.91 10.94
N PHE A 425 22.18 43.33 10.05
CA PHE A 425 22.60 42.26 9.15
C PHE A 425 23.64 42.72 8.11
N GLU A 426 23.59 43.96 7.64
CA GLU A 426 24.59 44.52 6.72
C GLU A 426 25.94 44.84 7.40
N SER A 427 25.95 44.98 8.74
CA SER A 427 27.18 45.24 9.51
C SER A 427 27.95 43.97 9.90
N ASP A 428 27.33 42.79 9.77
CA ASP A 428 27.93 41.50 10.12
C ASP A 428 28.40 40.76 8.86
N SER A 429 29.63 41.04 8.44
CA SER A 429 30.22 40.57 7.17
C SER A 429 30.58 39.07 7.16
N THR A 430 29.92 38.24 7.96
CA THR A 430 30.22 36.80 8.09
C THR A 430 29.11 35.86 7.61
N LEU A 431 27.97 36.38 7.14
CA LEU A 431 26.82 35.55 6.72
C LEU A 431 26.51 35.54 5.20
N THR A 432 27.33 36.17 4.36
CA THR A 432 27.16 36.16 2.88
C THR A 432 27.66 34.87 2.21
N SER A 433 27.44 33.71 2.83
CA SER A 433 27.57 32.43 2.15
C SER A 433 26.43 31.50 2.54
N LEU A 434 25.30 31.67 1.86
CA LEU A 434 24.30 30.61 1.73
C LEU A 434 24.32 30.14 0.26
N PRO A 435 24.34 28.82 0.01
CA PRO A 435 24.27 28.24 -1.34
C PRO A 435 22.90 28.38 -2.00
#